data_AF-A0A2S6UI29-F1
#
_entry.id   AF-A0A2S6UI29-F1
#
_cell.length_a   1.000
_cell.length_b   1.000
_cell.length_c   1.000
_cell.angle_alpha   90.00
_cell.angle_beta   90.00
_cell.angle_gamma   90.00
#
_symmetry.space_group_name_H-M   'P 1'
#
loop_
_entity.id
_entity.type
_entity.pdbx_description
1 polymer ?
#
loop_
_entity_poly.entity_id
_entity_poly.type
_entity_poly.pdbx_seq_one_letter_code
_entity_poly.pdbx_strand_id
1 'polypeptide(L)'
;MAAVKLRARNAEDMAVISALLQDGLVPIGDIGLMPDGNGFVMALTRYRWERDTRERIHAGLRFEAVDKVRYRGIDRKDRGQFLSLLAISYAGDAATGVVEMQFAGGGVIRLDVGGLNCVLADFDESWPTLWTPRHDLE
;
A
#
# COMPACT_ATOMS: atom_id res chain seq x y z
N MET A 1 5.35 13.31 -17.23
CA MET A 1 4.02 12.66 -17.13
C MET A 1 3.65 12.60 -15.65
N ALA A 2 2.44 13.04 -15.31
CA ALA A 2 2.05 13.50 -13.97
C ALA A 2 2.03 12.41 -12.87
N ALA A 3 2.17 12.86 -11.63
CA ALA A 3 1.99 12.08 -10.40
C ALA A 3 0.66 11.32 -10.40
N VAL A 4 0.68 10.03 -10.02
CA VAL A 4 -0.54 9.23 -9.91
C VAL A 4 -1.38 9.75 -8.75
N LYS A 5 -2.69 9.92 -8.99
CA LYS A 5 -3.67 10.18 -7.95
C LYS A 5 -4.93 9.38 -8.24
N LEU A 6 -5.13 8.29 -7.51
CA LEU A 6 -6.22 7.35 -7.71
C LEU A 6 -7.04 7.20 -6.44
N ARG A 7 -8.31 6.83 -6.63
CA ARG A 7 -9.21 6.47 -5.55
C ARG A 7 -9.88 5.14 -5.88
N ALA A 8 -9.86 4.21 -4.94
CA ALA A 8 -10.54 2.93 -5.06
C ALA A 8 -11.81 2.89 -4.20
N ARG A 9 -12.90 2.39 -4.80
CA ARG A 9 -14.23 2.23 -4.18
C ARG A 9 -14.78 0.82 -4.29
N ASN A 10 -14.19 -0.03 -5.13
CA ASN A 10 -14.55 -1.44 -5.27
C ASN A 10 -13.30 -2.33 -5.41
N ALA A 11 -13.51 -3.65 -5.53
CA ALA A 11 -12.42 -4.62 -5.63
C ALA A 11 -11.58 -4.47 -6.92
N GLU A 12 -12.18 -4.07 -8.04
CA GLU A 12 -11.49 -3.86 -9.31
C GLU A 12 -10.54 -2.66 -9.22
N ASP A 13 -11.00 -1.55 -8.63
CA ASP A 13 -10.14 -0.39 -8.38
C ASP A 13 -8.98 -0.74 -7.45
N MET A 14 -9.25 -1.56 -6.42
CA MET A 14 -8.22 -2.01 -5.49
C MET A 14 -7.17 -2.87 -6.20
N ALA A 15 -7.57 -3.71 -7.16
CA ALA A 15 -6.64 -4.50 -7.95
C ALA A 15 -5.67 -3.60 -8.76
N VAL A 16 -6.14 -2.47 -9.29
CA VAL A 16 -5.29 -1.48 -9.97
C VAL A 16 -4.29 -0.86 -9.01
N ILE A 17 -4.74 -0.41 -7.83
CA ILE A 17 -3.84 0.15 -6.80
C ILE A 17 -2.82 -0.91 -6.34
N SER A 18 -3.25 -2.16 -6.12
CA SER A 18 -2.37 -3.26 -5.75
C SER A 18 -1.26 -3.47 -6.78
N ALA A 19 -1.61 -3.49 -8.07
CA ALA A 19 -0.62 -3.64 -9.14
C ALA A 19 0.38 -2.48 -9.18
N LEU A 20 -0.07 -1.24 -8.97
CA LEU A 20 0.80 -0.06 -8.95
C LEU A 20 1.75 -0.04 -7.75
N LEU A 21 1.35 -0.64 -6.64
CA LEU A 21 2.12 -0.67 -5.40
C LEU A 21 2.90 -1.97 -5.18
N GLN A 22 2.81 -2.93 -6.10
CA GLN A 22 3.58 -4.16 -6.04
C GLN A 22 5.09 -3.83 -5.95
N ASP A 23 5.79 -4.50 -5.04
CA ASP A 23 7.20 -4.26 -4.67
C ASP A 23 7.47 -2.86 -4.08
N GLY A 24 6.41 -2.24 -3.58
CA GLY A 24 6.47 -1.04 -2.77
C GLY A 24 7.19 -1.30 -1.45
N LEU A 25 8.14 -0.43 -1.11
CA LEU A 25 8.87 -0.50 0.15
C LEU A 25 8.23 0.42 1.17
N VAL A 26 7.87 -0.14 2.31
CA VAL A 26 7.18 0.56 3.39
C VAL A 26 8.03 0.51 4.65
N PRO A 27 8.57 1.66 5.14
CA PRO A 27 9.15 1.71 6.47
C PRO A 27 8.06 1.46 7.53
N ILE A 28 8.28 0.56 8.49
CA ILE A 28 7.31 0.33 9.59
C ILE A 28 7.02 1.64 10.34
N GLY A 29 8.04 2.50 10.48
CA GLY A 29 7.90 3.83 11.08
C GLY A 29 6.89 4.76 10.39
N ASP A 30 6.60 4.53 9.11
CA ASP A 30 5.75 5.37 8.27
C ASP A 30 4.34 4.81 8.08
N ILE A 31 3.97 3.80 8.88
CA ILE A 31 2.62 3.27 9.01
C ILE A 31 1.95 3.87 10.24
N GLY A 32 0.75 4.42 10.06
CA GLY A 32 0.05 5.12 11.13
C GLY A 32 -1.46 5.04 11.04
N LEU A 33 -2.10 5.32 12.18
CA LEU A 33 -3.51 5.69 12.24
C LEU A 33 -3.60 7.21 12.33
N MET A 34 -4.60 7.77 11.66
CA MET A 34 -4.88 9.19 11.69
C MET A 34 -5.40 9.62 13.07
N PRO A 35 -5.08 10.85 13.53
CA PRO A 35 -5.55 11.35 14.83
C PRO A 35 -7.08 11.47 14.94
N ASP A 36 -7.78 11.56 13.81
CA ASP A 36 -9.24 11.58 13.74
C ASP A 36 -9.88 10.20 14.00
N GLY A 37 -9.07 9.16 14.19
CA GLY A 37 -9.48 7.81 14.55
C GLY A 37 -10.02 6.96 13.42
N ASN A 38 -10.27 7.55 12.23
CA ASN A 38 -11.00 6.89 11.15
C ASN A 38 -10.15 6.65 9.90
N GLY A 39 -8.85 6.90 9.94
CA GLY A 39 -7.95 6.70 8.80
C GLY A 39 -6.75 5.82 9.10
N PHE A 40 -6.40 4.95 8.17
CA PHE A 40 -5.09 4.27 8.15
C PHE A 40 -4.25 4.87 7.03
N VAL A 41 -2.99 5.18 7.33
CA VAL A 41 -2.06 5.81 6.38
C VAL A 41 -0.74 5.06 6.34
N MET A 42 -0.14 5.05 5.16
CA MET A 42 1.16 4.47 4.89
C MET A 42 1.89 5.31 3.86
N ALA A 43 3.10 5.77 4.19
CA ALA A 43 4.01 6.29 3.17
C ALA A 43 4.90 5.14 2.67
N LEU A 44 5.13 5.11 1.37
CA LEU A 44 5.90 4.06 0.72
C LEU A 44 6.66 4.58 -0.49
N THR A 45 7.62 3.79 -0.95
CA THR A 45 8.30 4.02 -2.21
C THR A 45 7.88 2.92 -3.19
N ARG A 46 7.16 3.27 -4.25
CA ARG A 46 6.74 2.32 -5.29
C ARG A 46 7.68 2.32 -6.48
N TYR A 47 7.79 1.17 -7.15
CA TYR A 47 8.43 1.07 -8.46
C TYR A 47 7.44 1.46 -9.55
N ARG A 48 7.88 2.24 -10.54
CA ARG A 48 7.01 2.70 -11.63
C ARG A 48 6.93 1.68 -12.75
N TRP A 49 6.16 0.61 -12.54
CA TRP A 49 5.91 -0.43 -13.56
C TRP A 49 5.27 0.13 -14.84
N GLU A 50 4.60 1.29 -14.75
CA GLU A 50 3.95 1.96 -15.88
C GLU A 50 4.90 2.74 -16.82
N ARG A 51 6.22 2.62 -16.62
CA ARG A 51 7.26 3.31 -17.40
C ARG A 51 8.29 2.32 -17.93
N ASP A 52 8.82 2.62 -19.11
CA ASP A 52 9.97 1.91 -19.67
C ASP A 52 11.27 2.23 -18.92
N THR A 53 11.30 3.35 -18.18
CA THR A 53 12.42 3.76 -17.33
C THR A 53 12.31 3.15 -15.95
N ARG A 54 13.46 2.70 -15.40
CA ARG A 54 13.54 2.12 -14.06
C ARG A 54 13.55 3.22 -13.02
N GLU A 55 12.38 3.54 -12.48
CA GLU A 55 12.21 4.64 -11.54
C GLU A 55 11.45 4.21 -10.28
N ARG A 56 11.76 4.90 -9.18
CA ARG A 56 10.99 4.87 -7.95
C ARG A 56 10.43 6.25 -7.66
N ILE A 57 9.32 6.28 -6.94
CA ILE A 57 8.66 7.52 -6.51
C ILE A 57 8.08 7.31 -5.12
N HIS A 58 8.04 8.38 -4.33
CA HIS A 58 7.32 8.37 -3.06
C HIS A 58 5.82 8.42 -3.30
N ALA A 59 5.08 7.62 -2.54
CA ALA A 59 3.65 7.52 -2.64
C ALA A 59 3.02 7.38 -1.25
N GLY A 60 1.80 7.86 -1.12
CA GLY A 60 0.99 7.78 0.08
C GLY A 60 -0.26 6.97 -0.20
N LEU A 61 -0.53 6.01 0.67
CA LEU A 61 -1.75 5.22 0.66
C LEU A 61 -2.57 5.55 1.91
N ARG A 62 -3.83 5.95 1.71
CA ARG A 62 -4.76 6.23 2.80
C ARG A 62 -6.03 5.41 2.63
N PHE A 63 -6.47 4.78 3.70
CA PHE A 63 -7.81 4.19 3.84
C PHE A 63 -8.62 5.04 4.81
N GLU A 64 -9.88 5.28 4.48
CA GLU A 64 -10.86 5.94 5.34
C GLU A 64 -11.83 4.92 5.96
N ALA A 65 -12.58 5.34 6.99
CA ALA A 65 -13.54 4.52 7.73
C ALA A 65 -12.96 3.20 8.24
N VAL A 66 -11.76 3.25 8.82
CA VAL A 66 -11.08 2.06 9.36
C VAL A 66 -11.53 1.81 10.79
N ASP A 67 -12.25 0.70 11.00
CA ASP A 67 -12.78 0.32 12.32
C ASP A 67 -11.73 -0.40 13.17
N LYS A 68 -10.91 -1.24 12.54
CA LYS A 68 -9.95 -2.08 13.24
C LYS A 68 -8.75 -2.41 12.37
N VAL A 69 -7.57 -2.38 12.98
CA VAL A 69 -6.31 -2.78 12.34
C VAL A 69 -5.70 -3.95 13.09
N ARG A 70 -5.29 -4.98 12.34
CA ARG A 70 -4.58 -6.15 12.86
C ARG A 70 -3.28 -6.36 12.09
N TYR A 71 -2.25 -6.74 12.82
CA TYR A 71 -0.93 -7.04 12.29
C TYR A 71 -0.60 -8.50 12.62
N ARG A 72 -0.02 -9.22 11.66
CA ARG A 72 0.48 -10.59 11.84
C ARG A 72 1.85 -10.69 11.21
N GLY A 73 2.82 -11.31 11.90
CA GLY A 73 4.17 -11.51 11.36
C GLY A 73 4.96 -10.21 11.12
N ILE A 74 4.60 -9.12 11.81
CA ILE A 74 5.27 -7.82 11.70
C ILE A 74 5.65 -7.37 13.12
N ASP A 75 6.94 -7.14 13.36
CA ASP A 75 7.40 -6.53 14.60
C ASP A 75 7.33 -5.01 14.51
N ARG A 76 6.28 -4.44 15.09
CA ARG A 76 6.04 -2.98 15.08
C ARG A 76 7.05 -2.20 15.92
N LYS A 77 7.88 -2.86 16.73
CA LYS A 77 8.92 -2.20 17.54
C LYS A 77 10.15 -1.88 16.71
N ASP A 78 10.41 -2.65 15.65
CA ASP A 78 11.50 -2.39 14.72
C ASP A 78 11.10 -1.34 13.67
N ARG A 79 11.07 -0.07 14.09
CA ARG A 79 10.66 1.04 13.22
C ARG A 79 11.58 1.26 12.02
N GLY A 80 12.79 0.71 12.03
CA GLY A 80 13.77 0.80 10.94
C GLY A 80 13.60 -0.26 9.87
N GLN A 81 12.81 -1.31 10.14
CA GLN A 81 12.53 -2.37 9.18
C GLN A 81 11.67 -1.85 8.02
N PHE A 82 12.01 -2.30 6.81
CA PHE A 82 11.20 -2.12 5.62
C PHE A 82 10.37 -3.37 5.34
N LEU A 83 9.10 -3.18 5.04
CA LEU A 83 8.20 -4.21 4.53
C LEU A 83 8.12 -4.08 3.01
N SER A 84 8.23 -5.19 2.30
CA SER A 84 8.02 -5.23 0.84
C SER A 84 6.60 -5.68 0.54
N LEU A 85 5.78 -4.80 -0.03
CA LEU A 85 4.39 -5.07 -0.34
C LEU A 85 4.28 -6.01 -1.56
N LEU A 86 3.56 -7.12 -1.39
CA LEU A 86 3.32 -8.11 -2.44
C LEU A 86 1.96 -7.90 -3.10
N ALA A 87 0.92 -7.71 -2.30
CA ALA A 87 -0.44 -7.57 -2.80
C ALA A 87 -1.34 -6.84 -1.79
N ILE A 88 -2.38 -6.21 -2.33
CA ILE A 88 -3.52 -5.68 -1.57
C ILE A 88 -4.79 -6.31 -2.13
N SER A 89 -5.58 -6.94 -1.26
CA SER A 89 -6.89 -7.50 -1.63
C SER A 89 -8.00 -6.84 -0.83
N TYR A 90 -9.15 -6.66 -1.48
CA TYR A 90 -10.38 -6.20 -0.85
C TYR A 90 -11.48 -7.24 -1.01
N ALA A 91 -12.19 -7.53 0.07
CA ALA A 91 -13.40 -8.35 0.06
C ALA A 91 -14.48 -7.65 0.91
N GLY A 92 -15.64 -7.39 0.33
CA GLY A 92 -16.73 -6.67 1.00
C GLY A 92 -17.71 -6.03 0.03
N ASP A 93 -18.57 -5.19 0.56
CA ASP A 93 -19.58 -4.42 -0.16
C ASP A 93 -19.43 -2.91 0.11
N ALA A 94 -20.49 -2.13 -0.12
CA ALA A 94 -20.46 -0.69 0.05
C ALA A 94 -20.47 -0.22 1.53
N ALA A 95 -20.85 -1.10 2.47
CA ALA A 95 -21.06 -0.76 3.88
C ALA A 95 -20.08 -1.46 4.83
N THR A 96 -19.55 -2.62 4.43
CA THR A 96 -18.55 -3.35 5.22
C THR A 96 -17.55 -4.03 4.30
N GLY A 97 -16.30 -4.11 4.76
CA GLY A 97 -15.29 -4.84 4.02
C GLY A 97 -14.01 -5.06 4.79
N VAL A 98 -13.15 -5.88 4.18
CA VAL A 98 -11.86 -6.26 4.70
C VAL A 98 -10.82 -5.95 3.64
N VAL A 99 -9.81 -5.20 4.02
CA VAL A 99 -8.59 -5.00 3.23
C VAL A 99 -7.47 -5.82 3.85
N GLU A 100 -6.80 -6.63 3.07
CA GLU A 100 -5.59 -7.36 3.48
C GLU A 100 -4.40 -6.93 2.62
N MET A 101 -3.34 -6.48 3.28
CA MET A 101 -2.05 -6.14 2.69
C MET A 101 -1.05 -7.22 3.07
N GLN A 102 -0.47 -7.87 2.07
CA GLN A 102 0.48 -8.96 2.23
C GLN A 102 1.89 -8.47 1.94
N PHE A 103 2.83 -8.84 2.81
CA PHE A 103 4.22 -8.43 2.72
C PHE A 103 5.14 -9.64 2.60
N ALA A 104 6.27 -9.44 1.93
CA ALA A 104 7.35 -10.44 1.89
C ALA A 104 7.79 -10.81 3.31
N GLY A 105 8.18 -12.06 3.51
CA GLY A 105 8.47 -12.60 4.84
C GLY A 105 7.24 -13.00 5.66
N GLY A 106 6.04 -13.01 5.05
CA GLY A 106 4.80 -13.52 5.68
C GLY A 106 4.06 -12.51 6.55
N GLY A 107 4.50 -11.24 6.54
CA GLY A 107 3.82 -10.14 7.22
C GLY A 107 2.46 -9.84 6.60
N VAL A 108 1.46 -9.56 7.43
CA VAL A 108 0.11 -9.19 6.97
C VAL A 108 -0.42 -8.04 7.82
N ILE A 109 -1.00 -7.04 7.16
CA ILE A 109 -1.82 -6.00 7.78
C ILE A 109 -3.24 -6.16 7.27
N ARG A 110 -4.18 -6.29 8.20
CA ARG A 110 -5.61 -6.39 7.90
C ARG A 110 -6.37 -5.20 8.47
N LEU A 111 -7.19 -4.58 7.64
CA LEU A 111 -8.10 -3.49 8.00
C LEU A 111 -9.54 -4.00 7.89
N ASP A 112 -10.33 -3.80 8.93
CA ASP A 112 -11.79 -3.85 8.80
C ASP A 112 -12.27 -2.42 8.53
N VAL A 113 -13.09 -2.26 7.49
CA VAL A 113 -13.54 -0.95 7.01
C VAL A 113 -15.05 -0.90 6.82
N GLY A 114 -15.65 0.27 7.03
CA GLY A 114 -17.07 0.56 6.76
C GLY A 114 -17.42 0.72 5.27
N GLY A 115 -16.73 -0.01 4.39
CA GLY A 115 -16.76 0.14 2.94
C GLY A 115 -15.44 0.67 2.37
N LEU A 116 -15.12 0.32 1.13
CA LEU A 116 -13.85 0.70 0.53
C LEU A 116 -13.82 2.18 0.13
N ASN A 117 -12.92 2.94 0.75
CA ASN A 117 -12.51 4.26 0.30
C ASN A 117 -11.01 4.43 0.53
N CYS A 118 -10.25 4.20 -0.53
CA CYS A 118 -8.79 4.24 -0.51
C CYS A 118 -8.28 5.30 -1.49
N VAL A 119 -7.27 6.08 -1.10
CA VAL A 119 -6.61 7.05 -1.96
C VAL A 119 -5.13 6.71 -2.05
N LEU A 120 -4.63 6.59 -3.28
CA LEU A 120 -3.21 6.53 -3.63
C LEU A 120 -2.80 7.86 -4.24
N ALA A 121 -1.73 8.46 -3.75
CA ALA A 121 -1.15 9.66 -4.34
C ALA A 121 0.38 9.57 -4.36
N ASP A 122 0.98 9.75 -5.53
CA ASP A 122 2.40 10.01 -5.65
C ASP A 122 2.70 11.43 -5.16
N PHE A 123 3.85 11.59 -4.51
CA PHE A 123 4.39 12.89 -4.13
C PHE A 123 5.89 12.91 -4.37
N ASP A 124 6.43 14.12 -4.53
CA ASP A 124 7.83 14.37 -4.90
C ASP A 124 8.20 13.98 -6.36
N GLU A 125 9.45 14.23 -6.73
CA GLU A 125 10.02 13.83 -8.02
C GLU A 125 10.49 12.37 -7.99
N SER A 126 10.27 11.64 -9.08
CA SER A 126 10.78 10.28 -9.25
C SER A 126 12.29 10.26 -9.47
N TRP A 127 12.97 9.22 -9.02
CA TRP A 127 14.41 9.02 -9.23
C TRP A 127 14.73 7.67 -9.88
N PRO A 128 15.82 7.57 -10.66
CA PRO A 128 16.21 6.31 -11.29
C PRO A 128 16.68 5.29 -10.25
N THR A 129 16.43 4.00 -10.52
CA THR A 129 16.94 2.91 -9.69
C THR A 129 17.59 1.82 -10.54
N LEU A 130 18.72 1.31 -10.05
CA LEU A 130 19.37 0.13 -10.62
C LEU A 130 18.69 -1.18 -10.16
N TRP A 131 17.91 -1.12 -9.07
CA TRP A 131 17.30 -2.26 -8.40
C TRP A 131 15.85 -2.45 -8.86
N THR A 132 15.70 -3.18 -9.96
CA THR A 132 14.40 -3.66 -10.45
C THR A 132 13.97 -4.90 -9.65
N PRO A 133 12.76 -4.94 -9.09
CA PRO A 133 12.22 -6.16 -8.49
C PRO A 133 12.25 -7.30 -9.51
N ARG A 134 12.76 -8.47 -9.10
CA ARG A 134 12.72 -9.69 -9.90
C ARG A 134 11.83 -10.67 -9.16
N HIS A 135 10.76 -11.11 -9.82
CA HIS A 135 9.98 -12.26 -9.40
C HIS A 135 10.38 -13.39 -10.33
N ASP A 136 11.15 -14.35 -9.83
CA ASP A 136 11.38 -15.58 -10.57
C ASP A 136 10.04 -16.32 -10.63
N LEU A 137 9.55 -16.59 -11.84
CA LEU A 137 8.38 -17.42 -12.08
C LEU A 137 8.84 -18.88 -11.95
N GLU A 138 8.91 -19.40 -10.73
CA GLU A 138 8.95 -20.85 -10.50
C GLU A 138 7.53 -21.44 -10.46
#